data_AF-A0A0L6Z7E0-F1
#
_entry.id   AF-A0A0L6Z7E0-F1
#
_cell.length_a   1.000
_cell.length_b   1.000
_cell.length_c   1.000
_cell.angle_alpha   90.00
_cell.angle_beta   90.00
_cell.angle_gamma   90.00
#
_symmetry.space_group_name_H-M   'P 1'
#
loop_
_entity.id
_entity.type
_entity.pdbx_description
1 polymer ?
#
loop_
_entity_poly.entity_id
_entity_poly.type
_entity_poly.pdbx_seq_one_letter_code
_entity_poly.pdbx_strand_id
1 'polypeptide(L)'
;MICYTIGHSTRKLEEFINTITTYGIDCVMDIRSVPYSSNKFYNSYNKEFVEREIKQSGINYIYMGDVLGYQGKGKDLSSKEWKEEFDNIIGCSLFKKGINRIIEGIRRGHKIALMCSEKNPFNCHRSILLGYALEQEGIEVKHIIDEEKYKTQKRIEEELFVTYEPILKDKFLQLSIQDILDKDNYDEINEKAIKAKIIDEGYRIKFQQI
;
A
#
# COMPACT_ATOMS: atom_id res chain seq x y z
N MET A 1 2.34 14.70 7.30
CA MET A 1 3.53 14.12 6.61
C MET A 1 3.04 13.34 5.41
N ILE A 2 3.83 13.25 4.32
CA ILE A 2 3.38 12.61 3.07
C ILE A 2 4.36 11.49 2.68
N CYS A 3 3.84 10.34 2.29
CA CYS A 3 4.58 9.28 1.61
C CYS A 3 4.07 9.12 0.17
N TYR A 4 4.99 9.05 -0.79
CA TYR A 4 4.63 8.75 -2.17
C TYR A 4 4.77 7.26 -2.45
N THR A 5 4.03 6.75 -3.43
CA THR A 5 4.26 5.41 -3.98
C THR A 5 4.20 5.47 -5.50
N ILE A 6 4.95 4.63 -6.19
CA ILE A 6 4.95 4.57 -7.65
C ILE A 6 5.06 3.13 -8.14
N GLY A 7 4.47 2.87 -9.29
CA GLY A 7 4.56 1.59 -9.99
C GLY A 7 5.36 1.76 -11.25
N HIS A 8 6.39 0.95 -11.45
CA HIS A 8 7.15 1.04 -12.69
C HIS A 8 6.35 0.55 -13.89
N SER A 9 5.52 -0.49 -13.71
CA SER A 9 4.74 -1.09 -14.80
C SER A 9 5.64 -1.36 -16.02
N THR A 10 5.24 -0.87 -17.19
CA THR A 10 5.97 -0.98 -18.46
C THR A 10 6.69 0.32 -18.84
N ARG A 11 6.82 1.29 -17.92
CA ARG A 11 7.52 2.56 -18.20
C ARG A 11 8.97 2.30 -18.54
N LYS A 12 9.55 3.12 -19.41
CA LYS A 12 11.01 3.14 -19.51
C LYS A 12 11.60 3.67 -18.21
N LEU A 13 12.82 3.23 -17.87
CA LEU A 13 13.45 3.66 -16.62
C LEU A 13 13.71 5.17 -16.59
N GLU A 14 14.05 5.77 -17.73
CA GLU A 14 14.20 7.22 -17.88
C GLU A 14 12.89 7.96 -17.56
N GLU A 15 11.75 7.51 -18.11
CA GLU A 15 10.43 8.07 -17.82
C GLU A 15 10.08 7.96 -16.32
N PHE A 16 10.45 6.83 -15.70
CA PHE A 16 10.26 6.63 -14.26
C PHE A 16 11.11 7.60 -13.44
N ILE A 17 12.39 7.76 -13.77
CA ILE A 17 13.30 8.70 -13.12
C ILE A 17 12.81 10.15 -13.30
N ASN A 18 12.37 10.52 -14.50
CA ASN A 18 11.78 11.84 -14.75
C ASN A 18 10.55 12.06 -13.86
N THR A 19 9.65 11.07 -13.81
CA THR A 19 8.45 11.14 -12.97
C THR A 19 8.80 11.38 -11.51
N ILE A 20 9.66 10.57 -10.89
CA ILE A 20 10.01 10.74 -9.47
C ILE A 20 10.75 12.08 -9.23
N THR A 21 11.53 12.55 -10.20
CA THR A 21 12.23 13.84 -10.13
C THR A 21 11.26 15.02 -10.18
N THR A 22 10.22 14.97 -11.03
CA THR A 22 9.15 15.99 -11.08
C THR A 22 8.43 16.10 -9.74
N TYR A 23 8.22 14.98 -9.04
CA TYR A 23 7.68 15.00 -7.68
C TYR A 23 8.71 15.40 -6.63
N GLY A 24 9.98 15.66 -6.96
CA GLY A 24 11.04 16.03 -6.02
C GLY A 24 11.40 14.90 -5.04
N ILE A 25 11.23 13.65 -5.45
CA ILE A 25 11.58 12.47 -4.66
C ILE A 25 13.10 12.40 -4.53
N ASP A 26 13.61 12.30 -3.29
CA ASP A 26 15.04 12.17 -3.00
C ASP A 26 15.43 10.77 -2.48
N CYS A 27 14.43 9.90 -2.27
CA CYS A 27 14.62 8.54 -1.82
C CYS A 27 13.56 7.60 -2.41
N VAL A 28 14.00 6.55 -3.11
CA VAL A 28 13.17 5.44 -3.57
C VAL A 28 13.40 4.24 -2.65
N MET A 29 12.31 3.72 -2.09
CA MET A 29 12.31 2.46 -1.35
C MET A 29 11.67 1.38 -2.21
N ASP A 30 12.46 0.41 -2.67
CA ASP A 30 11.99 -0.71 -3.49
C ASP A 30 11.37 -1.79 -2.61
N ILE A 31 10.05 -1.91 -2.68
CA ILE A 31 9.26 -2.88 -1.90
C ILE A 31 8.95 -4.15 -2.69
N ARG A 32 9.54 -4.35 -3.88
CA ARG A 32 9.30 -5.57 -4.67
C ARG A 32 9.96 -6.77 -3.99
N SER A 33 9.15 -7.78 -3.64
CA SER A 33 9.66 -9.04 -3.07
C SER A 33 10.67 -9.71 -3.99
N VAL A 34 10.39 -9.69 -5.30
CA VAL A 34 11.26 -10.20 -6.36
C VAL A 34 11.57 -9.04 -7.31
N PRO A 35 12.66 -8.30 -7.10
CA PRO A 35 13.02 -7.12 -7.91
C PRO A 35 13.75 -7.53 -9.20
N TYR A 36 13.30 -8.61 -9.83
CA TYR A 36 13.89 -9.17 -11.05
C TYR A 36 12.78 -9.58 -12.01
N SER A 37 12.96 -9.29 -13.29
CA SER A 37 12.04 -9.78 -14.33
C SER A 37 12.55 -11.06 -14.95
N SER A 38 11.66 -12.02 -15.17
CA SER A 38 11.92 -13.17 -16.04
C SER A 38 11.84 -12.80 -17.53
N ASN A 39 11.24 -11.66 -17.85
CA ASN A 39 11.12 -11.15 -19.21
C ASN A 39 12.27 -10.17 -19.50
N LYS A 40 13.12 -10.54 -20.47
CA LYS A 40 14.30 -9.77 -20.85
C LYS A 40 14.01 -8.32 -21.24
N PHE A 41 12.81 -8.02 -21.77
CA PHE A 41 12.41 -6.65 -22.13
C PHE A 41 12.31 -5.72 -20.91
N TYR A 42 12.14 -6.27 -19.70
CA TYR A 42 12.05 -5.52 -18.45
C TYR A 42 13.29 -5.71 -17.55
N ASN A 43 14.41 -6.20 -18.09
CA ASN A 43 15.67 -6.32 -17.34
C ASN A 43 16.21 -4.96 -16.86
N SER A 44 15.78 -3.85 -17.49
CA SER A 44 16.03 -2.50 -17.00
C SER A 44 15.45 -2.26 -15.60
N TYR A 45 14.53 -3.10 -15.13
CA TYR A 45 13.99 -3.06 -13.77
C TYR A 45 14.61 -4.08 -12.81
N ASN A 46 15.66 -4.80 -13.23
CA ASN A 46 16.43 -5.61 -12.29
C ASN A 46 17.10 -4.70 -11.28
N LYS A 47 17.07 -5.14 -10.01
CA LYS A 47 17.51 -4.38 -8.84
C LYS A 47 18.79 -3.58 -9.06
N GLU A 48 19.85 -4.24 -9.52
CA GLU A 48 21.20 -3.64 -9.64
C GLU A 48 21.23 -2.53 -10.69
N PHE A 49 20.46 -2.68 -11.77
CA PHE A 49 20.36 -1.67 -12.81
C PHE A 49 19.57 -0.46 -12.30
N VAL A 50 18.39 -0.69 -11.72
CA VAL A 50 17.54 0.38 -11.15
C VAL A 50 18.28 1.17 -10.08
N GLU A 51 18.94 0.47 -9.15
CA GLU A 51 19.73 1.07 -8.09
C GLU A 51 20.81 2.01 -8.65
N ARG A 52 21.54 1.55 -9.67
CA ARG A 52 22.60 2.33 -10.30
C ARG A 52 22.06 3.61 -10.94
N GLU A 53 21.03 3.51 -11.76
CA GLU A 53 20.50 4.65 -12.54
C GLU A 53 19.80 5.68 -11.62
N ILE A 54 19.08 5.22 -10.59
CA ILE A 54 18.47 6.10 -9.57
C ILE A 54 19.57 6.85 -8.80
N LYS A 55 20.62 6.15 -8.36
CA LYS A 55 21.75 6.79 -7.65
C LYS A 55 22.52 7.77 -8.52
N GLN A 56 22.71 7.47 -9.81
CA GLN A 56 23.33 8.39 -10.77
C GLN A 56 22.53 9.68 -10.97
N SER A 57 21.22 9.62 -10.74
CA SER A 57 20.32 10.78 -10.77
C SER A 57 20.31 11.59 -9.46
N GLY A 58 21.17 11.25 -8.50
CA GLY A 58 21.26 11.92 -7.20
C GLY A 58 20.18 11.51 -6.19
N ILE A 59 19.42 10.46 -6.48
CA ILE A 59 18.32 9.97 -5.64
C ILE A 59 18.81 8.76 -4.84
N ASN A 60 18.46 8.69 -3.56
CA ASN A 60 18.79 7.54 -2.73
C ASN A 60 17.96 6.32 -3.15
N TYR A 61 18.56 5.13 -3.14
CA TYR A 61 17.86 3.88 -3.38
C TYR A 61 18.04 2.94 -2.17
N ILE A 62 16.94 2.42 -1.64
CA ILE A 62 16.92 1.47 -0.52
C ILE A 62 16.05 0.28 -0.91
N TYR A 63 16.61 -0.93 -0.89
CA TYR A 63 15.82 -2.13 -1.04
C TYR A 63 15.15 -2.50 0.30
N MET A 64 13.84 -2.71 0.26
CA MET A 64 13.01 -3.11 1.41
C MET A 64 12.05 -4.27 1.08
N GLY A 65 12.22 -4.96 -0.05
CA GLY A 65 11.34 -6.05 -0.47
C GLY A 65 11.39 -7.29 0.45
N ASP A 66 12.43 -7.45 1.25
CA ASP A 66 12.56 -8.48 2.28
C ASP A 66 11.77 -8.17 3.57
N VAL A 67 11.51 -6.89 3.84
CA VAL A 67 10.80 -6.39 5.03
C VAL A 67 9.34 -6.04 4.72
N LEU A 68 9.11 -5.38 3.59
CA LEU A 68 7.84 -4.76 3.20
C LEU A 68 7.26 -5.31 1.90
N GLY A 69 7.94 -6.25 1.24
CA GLY A 69 7.38 -6.93 0.08
C GLY A 69 6.26 -7.89 0.48
N TYR A 70 5.37 -8.16 -0.48
CA TYR A 70 4.27 -9.12 -0.32
C TYR A 70 4.71 -10.49 0.20
N GLN A 71 5.91 -10.95 -0.20
CA GLN A 71 6.51 -12.21 0.24
C GLN A 71 7.67 -11.96 1.21
N GLY A 72 7.56 -10.95 2.08
CA GLY A 72 8.51 -10.74 3.17
C GLY A 72 8.79 -12.09 3.82
N LYS A 73 10.05 -12.53 3.81
CA LYS A 73 10.44 -13.89 4.23
C LYS A 73 10.17 -14.08 5.72
N GLY A 74 8.92 -14.40 6.05
CA GLY A 74 8.45 -14.91 7.32
C GLY A 74 7.73 -16.22 7.06
N LYS A 75 8.51 -17.30 6.93
CA LYS A 75 8.02 -18.70 6.85
C LYS A 75 7.44 -19.16 8.20
N ASP A 76 6.55 -18.38 8.81
CA ASP A 76 5.94 -18.75 10.10
C ASP A 76 4.42 -18.56 10.15
N LEU A 77 3.79 -18.26 9.01
CA LEU A 77 2.34 -18.24 8.90
C LEU A 77 1.89 -19.56 8.27
N SER A 78 1.50 -20.50 9.13
CA SER A 78 0.89 -21.76 8.72
C SER A 78 -0.36 -21.47 7.87
N SER A 79 -0.46 -22.17 6.77
CA SER A 79 -1.32 -21.96 5.60
C SER A 79 -2.84 -22.14 5.81
N LYS A 80 -3.43 -21.70 6.92
CA LYS A 80 -4.84 -21.98 7.21
C LYS A 80 -5.81 -20.81 7.12
N GLU A 81 -5.43 -19.55 7.32
CA GLU A 81 -6.44 -18.48 7.34
C GLU A 81 -6.02 -17.22 6.59
N TRP A 82 -6.50 -17.11 5.35
CA TRP A 82 -6.22 -16.01 4.43
C TRP A 82 -6.72 -14.64 4.90
N LYS A 83 -7.69 -14.57 5.83
CA LYS A 83 -8.13 -13.29 6.43
C LYS A 83 -7.20 -12.85 7.56
N GLU A 84 -6.75 -13.80 8.36
CA GLU A 84 -5.78 -13.53 9.42
C GLU A 84 -4.46 -13.06 8.83
N GLU A 85 -4.11 -13.45 7.60
CA GLU A 85 -2.85 -13.04 6.95
C GLU A 85 -2.66 -11.52 6.87
N PHE A 86 -3.70 -10.74 6.53
CA PHE A 86 -3.60 -9.28 6.50
C PHE A 86 -3.26 -8.73 7.88
N ASP A 87 -4.08 -9.06 8.88
CA ASP A 87 -3.93 -8.57 10.26
C ASP A 87 -2.63 -9.09 10.89
N ASN A 88 -2.21 -10.31 10.56
CA ASN A 88 -0.95 -10.90 10.99
C ASN A 88 0.24 -10.15 10.42
N ILE A 89 0.21 -9.76 9.14
CA ILE A 89 1.27 -8.97 8.52
C ILE A 89 1.30 -7.57 9.12
N ILE A 90 0.16 -6.89 9.24
CA ILE A 90 0.07 -5.57 9.90
C ILE A 90 0.56 -5.65 11.35
N GLY A 91 0.24 -6.75 12.05
CA GLY A 91 0.65 -7.04 13.42
C GLY A 91 2.14 -7.40 13.57
N CYS A 92 2.78 -7.89 12.51
CA CYS A 92 4.12 -8.43 12.51
C CYS A 92 5.17 -7.38 12.88
N SER A 93 6.08 -7.75 13.78
CA SER A 93 7.15 -6.86 14.26
C SER A 93 8.10 -6.41 13.14
N LEU A 94 8.38 -7.26 12.16
CA LEU A 94 9.23 -6.92 11.02
C LEU A 94 8.57 -5.87 10.12
N PHE A 95 7.29 -6.05 9.81
CA PHE A 95 6.51 -5.10 9.02
C PHE A 95 6.43 -3.73 9.72
N LYS A 96 6.09 -3.71 11.01
CA LYS A 96 6.07 -2.50 11.85
C LYS A 96 7.42 -1.77 11.88
N LYS A 97 8.55 -2.50 11.89
CA LYS A 97 9.88 -1.89 11.77
C LYS A 97 10.08 -1.23 10.40
N GLY A 98 9.59 -1.84 9.33
CA GLY A 98 9.62 -1.26 7.99
C GLY A 98 8.79 0.04 7.88
N ILE A 99 7.57 0.04 8.42
CA ILE A 99 6.71 1.24 8.49
C ILE A 99 7.39 2.35 9.28
N ASN A 100 7.94 2.05 10.47
CA ASN A 100 8.68 3.02 11.26
C ASN A 100 9.90 3.59 10.55
N ARG A 101 10.61 2.78 9.74
CA ARG A 101 11.73 3.26 8.93
C ARG A 101 11.30 4.27 7.87
N ILE A 102 10.14 4.07 7.24
CA ILE A 102 9.56 5.03 6.30
C ILE A 102 9.23 6.34 7.03
N ILE A 103 8.51 6.26 8.14
CA ILE A 103 8.09 7.41 8.94
C ILE A 103 9.31 8.23 9.40
N GLU A 104 10.34 7.56 9.92
CA GLU A 104 11.55 8.22 10.38
C GLU A 104 12.32 8.90 9.24
N GLY A 105 12.37 8.28 8.06
CA GLY A 105 12.95 8.92 6.88
C GLY A 105 12.21 10.20 6.49
N ILE A 106 10.87 10.17 6.51
CA ILE A 106 10.04 11.36 6.25
C ILE A 106 10.26 12.44 7.32
N ARG A 107 10.33 12.06 8.60
CA ARG A 107 10.61 12.99 9.72
C ARG A 107 11.96 13.68 9.58
N ARG A 108 12.95 13.00 9.00
CA ARG A 108 14.28 13.57 8.70
C ARG A 108 14.31 14.49 7.48
N GLY A 109 13.17 14.66 6.80
CA GLY A 109 13.02 15.57 5.67
C GLY A 109 13.08 14.90 4.30
N HIS A 110 13.20 13.56 4.22
CA HIS A 110 13.22 12.87 2.95
C HIS A 110 11.83 12.80 2.31
N LYS A 111 11.79 13.00 0.99
CA LYS A 111 10.59 12.81 0.17
C LYS A 111 10.66 11.42 -0.46
N ILE A 112 10.02 10.47 0.21
CA ILE A 112 10.14 9.04 -0.09
C ILE A 112 9.07 8.60 -1.10
N ALA A 113 9.48 7.80 -2.09
CA ALA A 113 8.59 7.02 -2.95
C ALA A 113 8.78 5.51 -2.75
N LEU A 114 7.70 4.81 -2.40
CA LEU A 114 7.67 3.34 -2.35
C LEU A 114 7.44 2.78 -3.77
N MET A 115 8.43 2.07 -4.31
CA MET A 115 8.40 1.54 -5.67
C MET A 115 7.91 0.10 -5.71
N CYS A 116 6.93 -0.17 -6.58
CA CYS A 116 6.40 -1.51 -6.87
C CYS A 116 6.28 -1.77 -8.39
N SER A 117 5.77 -2.94 -8.77
CA SER A 117 5.62 -3.35 -10.18
C SER A 117 4.30 -2.90 -10.80
N GLU A 118 3.19 -2.93 -10.05
CA GLU A 118 1.85 -2.74 -10.60
C GLU A 118 1.56 -1.27 -10.94
N LYS A 119 0.89 -1.03 -12.08
CA LYS A 119 0.48 0.33 -12.47
C LYS A 119 -0.61 0.88 -11.55
N ASN A 120 -1.71 0.13 -11.41
CA ASN A 120 -2.87 0.57 -10.67
C ASN A 120 -2.66 0.30 -9.16
N PRO A 121 -2.61 1.34 -8.31
CA PRO A 121 -2.48 1.15 -6.86
C PRO A 121 -3.58 0.24 -6.30
N PHE A 122 -4.82 0.34 -6.77
CA PHE A 122 -5.93 -0.48 -6.26
C PHE A 122 -5.68 -1.99 -6.34
N ASN A 123 -4.82 -2.45 -7.26
CA ASN A 123 -4.46 -3.86 -7.43
C ASN A 123 -3.06 -4.18 -6.88
N CYS A 124 -2.55 -3.41 -5.92
CA CYS A 124 -1.17 -3.51 -5.46
C CYS A 124 -1.08 -3.46 -3.93
N HIS A 125 -0.21 -4.28 -3.35
CA HIS A 125 0.05 -4.27 -1.90
C HIS A 125 0.55 -2.90 -1.40
N ARG A 126 1.14 -2.06 -2.26
CA ARG A 126 1.59 -0.71 -1.88
C ARG A 126 0.46 0.18 -1.34
N SER A 127 -0.78 0.01 -1.81
CA SER A 127 -1.93 0.75 -1.26
C SER A 127 -2.74 -0.10 -0.31
N ILE A 128 -2.89 -1.39 -0.58
CA ILE A 128 -3.74 -2.27 0.23
C ILE A 128 -3.11 -2.55 1.60
N LEU A 129 -1.80 -2.78 1.65
CA LEU A 129 -1.09 -3.11 2.88
C LEU A 129 -0.33 -1.90 3.43
N LEU A 130 0.59 -1.32 2.64
CA LEU A 130 1.43 -0.22 3.13
C LEU A 130 0.64 1.09 3.23
N GLY A 131 -0.23 1.36 2.25
CA GLY A 131 -1.11 2.52 2.27
C GLY A 131 -2.02 2.54 3.49
N TYR A 132 -2.67 1.41 3.78
CA TYR A 132 -3.44 1.23 5.01
C TYR A 132 -2.61 1.51 6.26
N ALA A 133 -1.46 0.84 6.41
CA ALA A 133 -0.62 0.96 7.60
C ALA A 133 -0.09 2.39 7.82
N LEU A 134 0.27 3.09 6.75
CA LEU A 134 0.76 4.46 6.83
C LEU A 134 -0.33 5.46 7.21
N GLU A 135 -1.56 5.31 6.71
CA GLU A 135 -2.68 6.17 7.12
C GLU A 135 -3.05 5.97 8.60
N GLN A 136 -2.97 4.73 9.13
CA GLN A 136 -3.16 4.48 10.57
C GLN A 136 -2.14 5.21 11.44
N GLU A 137 -0.94 5.48 10.91
CA GLU A 137 0.12 6.27 11.55
C GLU A 137 0.03 7.77 11.23
N GLY A 138 -1.07 8.22 10.60
CA GLY A 138 -1.31 9.63 10.26
C GLY A 138 -0.44 10.16 9.11
N ILE A 139 0.08 9.27 8.26
CA ILE A 139 0.85 9.64 7.07
C ILE A 139 -0.07 9.62 5.86
N GLU A 140 -0.20 10.77 5.19
CA GLU A 140 -0.96 10.87 3.94
C GLU A 140 -0.20 10.13 2.83
N VAL A 141 -0.88 9.20 2.14
CA VAL A 141 -0.26 8.45 1.04
C VAL A 141 -0.75 8.93 -0.33
N LYS A 142 0.20 9.24 -1.21
CA LYS A 142 -0.03 9.67 -2.60
C LYS A 142 0.56 8.67 -3.59
N HIS A 143 -0.29 7.96 -4.32
CA HIS A 143 0.10 7.03 -5.36
C HIS A 143 0.30 7.77 -6.69
N ILE A 144 1.55 7.97 -7.08
CA ILE A 144 1.92 8.57 -8.37
C ILE A 144 1.41 7.67 -9.49
N ILE A 145 0.57 8.25 -10.33
CA ILE A 145 0.05 7.63 -11.55
C ILE A 145 0.84 8.14 -12.75
N ASP A 146 1.22 9.41 -12.77
CA ASP A 146 2.00 10.08 -13.82
C ASP A 146 2.63 11.39 -13.29
N GLU A 147 3.42 12.08 -14.11
CA GLU A 147 4.19 13.30 -13.74
C GLU A 147 3.36 14.38 -13.02
N GLU A 148 2.10 14.54 -13.40
CA GLU A 148 1.19 15.53 -12.78
C GLU A 148 -0.08 14.89 -12.20
N LYS A 149 -0.09 13.56 -12.08
CA LYS A 149 -1.28 12.81 -11.64
C LYS A 149 -0.94 11.83 -10.54
N TYR A 150 -1.65 11.96 -9.42
CA TYR A 150 -1.62 10.97 -8.35
C TYR A 150 -3.03 10.62 -7.88
N LYS A 151 -3.14 9.50 -7.16
CA LYS A 151 -4.34 9.07 -6.45
C LYS A 151 -4.03 9.03 -4.95
N THR A 152 -4.92 9.54 -4.11
CA THR A 152 -4.76 9.48 -2.65
C THR A 152 -5.22 8.13 -2.10
N GLN A 153 -4.77 7.77 -0.89
CA GLN A 153 -5.28 6.57 -0.22
C GLN A 153 -6.79 6.66 0.04
N LYS A 154 -7.31 7.85 0.39
CA LYS A 154 -8.76 8.09 0.49
C LYS A 154 -9.52 7.71 -0.78
N ARG A 155 -8.93 7.94 -1.97
CA ARG A 155 -9.56 7.54 -3.24
C ARG A 155 -9.53 6.01 -3.44
N ILE A 156 -8.49 5.33 -2.95
CA ILE A 156 -8.44 3.86 -2.89
C ILE A 156 -9.56 3.34 -1.98
N GLU A 157 -9.78 3.97 -0.83
CA GLU A 157 -10.86 3.60 0.09
C GLU A 157 -12.25 3.82 -0.50
N GLU A 158 -12.44 4.87 -1.28
CA GLU A 158 -13.67 5.06 -2.06
C GLU A 158 -13.88 3.94 -3.08
N GLU A 159 -12.81 3.51 -3.77
CA GLU A 159 -12.86 2.36 -4.68
C GLU A 159 -13.16 1.05 -3.94
N LEU A 160 -12.59 0.83 -2.75
CA LEU A 160 -12.90 -0.32 -1.89
C LEU A 160 -14.38 -0.30 -1.50
N PHE A 161 -14.89 0.85 -1.05
CA PHE A 161 -16.30 1.00 -0.70
C PHE A 161 -17.21 0.68 -1.89
N VAL A 162 -17.00 1.32 -3.05
CA VAL A 162 -17.84 1.08 -4.24
C VAL A 162 -17.78 -0.38 -4.69
N THR A 163 -16.61 -1.02 -4.57
CA THR A 163 -16.43 -2.42 -4.99
C THR A 163 -17.15 -3.40 -4.05
N TYR A 164 -17.11 -3.16 -2.74
CA TYR A 164 -17.54 -4.15 -1.75
C TYR A 164 -18.85 -3.80 -1.02
N GLU A 165 -19.35 -2.58 -1.10
CA GLU A 165 -20.64 -2.18 -0.51
C GLU A 165 -21.81 -3.06 -0.97
N PRO A 166 -21.97 -3.39 -2.28
CA PRO A 166 -23.07 -4.24 -2.74
C PRO A 166 -23.12 -5.63 -2.10
N ILE A 167 -21.98 -6.10 -1.56
CA ILE A 167 -21.80 -7.45 -1.02
C ILE A 167 -21.76 -7.44 0.51
N LEU A 168 -21.38 -6.32 1.14
CA LEU A 168 -21.13 -6.23 2.58
C LEU A 168 -22.18 -5.41 3.33
N LYS A 169 -22.99 -4.60 2.65
CA LYS A 169 -23.94 -3.68 3.28
C LYS A 169 -24.92 -4.39 4.21
N ASP A 170 -25.57 -5.45 3.72
CA ASP A 170 -26.59 -6.16 4.48
C ASP A 170 -26.00 -6.83 5.73
N LYS A 171 -24.80 -7.41 5.59
CA LYS A 171 -24.04 -7.99 6.72
C LYS A 171 -23.82 -6.94 7.82
N PHE A 172 -23.34 -5.75 7.47
CA PHE A 172 -23.03 -4.73 8.47
C PHE A 172 -24.26 -4.01 9.01
N LEU A 173 -25.33 -3.90 8.22
CA LEU A 173 -26.62 -3.41 8.69
C LEU A 173 -27.19 -4.36 9.75
N GLN A 174 -27.19 -5.67 9.49
CA GLN A 174 -27.65 -6.67 10.47
C GLN A 174 -26.83 -6.66 11.75
N LEU A 175 -25.50 -6.59 11.67
CA LEU A 175 -24.63 -6.48 12.85
C LEU A 175 -24.93 -5.21 13.66
N SER A 176 -25.17 -4.08 13.00
CA SER A 176 -25.52 -2.83 13.69
C SER A 176 -26.88 -2.90 14.38
N ILE A 177 -27.87 -3.59 13.80
CA ILE A 177 -29.17 -3.82 14.42
C ILE A 177 -29.00 -4.69 15.67
N GLN A 178 -28.20 -5.76 15.59
CA GLN A 178 -27.91 -6.62 16.73
C GLN A 178 -27.21 -5.85 17.86
N ASP A 179 -26.22 -5.01 17.53
CA ASP A 179 -25.54 -4.15 18.50
C ASP A 179 -26.51 -3.20 19.24
N ILE A 180 -27.51 -2.64 18.54
CA ILE A 180 -28.54 -1.79 19.17
C ILE A 180 -29.39 -2.59 20.14
N LEU A 181 -29.87 -3.76 19.70
CA LEU A 181 -30.73 -4.64 20.51
C LEU A 181 -30.00 -5.11 21.77
N ASP A 182 -28.69 -5.36 21.69
CA ASP A 182 -27.90 -5.86 22.80
C ASP A 182 -27.44 -4.75 23.78
N LYS A 183 -27.37 -3.48 23.34
CA LYS A 183 -26.80 -2.37 24.12
C LYS A 183 -27.79 -1.27 24.51
N ASP A 184 -29.09 -1.43 24.22
CA ASP A 184 -30.15 -0.42 24.42
C ASP A 184 -29.76 0.98 23.88
N ASN A 185 -28.87 1.02 22.89
CA ASN A 185 -28.28 2.25 22.36
C ASN A 185 -28.79 2.48 20.95
N TYR A 186 -29.96 3.12 20.84
CA TYR A 186 -30.69 3.37 19.59
C TYR A 186 -30.02 4.38 18.65
N ASP A 187 -28.98 5.09 19.10
CA ASP A 187 -28.52 6.32 18.44
C ASP A 187 -27.39 6.15 17.41
N GLU A 188 -26.83 4.96 17.14
CA GLU A 188 -25.67 4.85 16.24
C GLU A 188 -25.73 3.74 15.17
N ILE A 189 -26.76 3.75 14.32
CA ILE A 189 -26.54 3.36 12.90
C ILE A 189 -26.14 4.61 12.13
N ASN A 190 -24.84 4.92 12.14
CA ASN A 190 -24.29 5.99 11.34
C ASN A 190 -23.82 5.44 9.98
N GLU A 191 -24.33 5.97 8.87
CA GLU A 191 -23.91 5.63 7.50
C GLU A 191 -22.38 5.71 7.35
N LYS A 192 -21.74 6.67 8.04
CA LYS A 192 -20.28 6.82 8.08
C LYS A 192 -19.60 5.63 8.76
N ALA A 193 -20.17 5.09 9.84
CA ALA A 193 -19.63 3.94 10.54
C ALA A 193 -19.77 2.65 9.71
N ILE A 194 -20.92 2.46 9.03
CA ILE A 194 -21.10 1.35 8.09
C ILE A 194 -20.10 1.44 6.95
N LYS A 195 -19.94 2.64 6.35
CA LYS A 195 -18.95 2.87 5.29
C LYS A 195 -17.53 2.52 5.76
N ALA A 196 -17.14 2.94 6.96
CA ALA A 196 -15.83 2.60 7.52
C ALA A 196 -15.65 1.08 7.70
N LYS A 197 -16.65 0.37 8.23
CA LYS A 197 -16.62 -1.10 8.38
C LYS A 197 -16.51 -1.81 7.01
N ILE A 198 -17.22 -1.33 5.99
CA ILE A 198 -17.14 -1.86 4.62
C ILE A 198 -15.74 -1.65 4.03
N ILE A 199 -15.16 -0.46 4.20
CA ILE A 199 -13.80 -0.16 3.71
C ILE A 199 -12.77 -1.06 4.39
N ASP A 200 -12.84 -1.18 5.72
CA ASP A 200 -11.91 -1.99 6.52
C ASP A 200 -11.98 -3.49 6.15
N GLU A 201 -13.19 -4.05 5.99
CA GLU A 201 -13.36 -5.42 5.47
C GLU A 201 -12.94 -5.53 4.00
N GLY A 202 -13.14 -4.46 3.22
CA GLY A 202 -12.72 -4.36 1.82
C GLY A 202 -11.21 -4.49 1.65
N TYR A 203 -10.39 -3.94 2.56
CA TYR A 203 -8.94 -4.14 2.55
C TYR A 203 -8.57 -5.63 2.67
N ARG A 204 -9.20 -6.36 3.61
CA ARG A 204 -8.95 -7.80 3.81
C ARG A 204 -9.34 -8.63 2.60
N ILE A 205 -10.52 -8.36 2.02
CA ILE A 205 -10.96 -9.05 0.80
C ILE A 205 -10.04 -8.72 -0.36
N LYS A 206 -9.65 -7.45 -0.53
CA LYS A 206 -8.79 -7.02 -1.63
C LYS A 206 -7.39 -7.59 -1.53
N PHE A 207 -6.86 -7.69 -0.31
CA PHE A 207 -5.56 -8.29 -0.05
C PHE A 207 -5.47 -9.75 -0.53
N GLN A 208 -6.56 -10.51 -0.43
CA GLN A 208 -6.62 -11.89 -0.91
C GLN A 208 -6.68 -12.01 -2.45
N GLN A 209 -6.91 -10.90 -3.16
CA GLN A 209 -7.08 -10.87 -4.62
C GLN A 209 -5.85 -10.37 -5.37
N ILE A 210 -4.82 -9.92 -4.65
CA ILE A 210 -3.60 -9.33 -5.22
C ILE A 210 -2.42 -10.30 -5.22
#